data_AF-A0A497EFK4-F1
#
_entry.id   AF-A0A497EFK4-F1
#
_cell.length_a   1.000
_cell.length_b   1.000
_cell.length_c   1.000
_cell.angle_alpha   90.00
_cell.angle_beta   90.00
_cell.angle_gamma   90.00
#
_symmetry.space_group_name_H-M   'P 1'
#
loop_
_entity.id
_entity.type
_entity.pdbx_description
1 polymer ?
#
loop_
_entity_poly.entity_id
_entity_poly.type
_entity_poly.pdbx_seq_one_letter_code
_entity_poly.pdbx_strand_id
1 'polypeptide(L)'
;MDLNTFWFILITVLFSGFFFLEGFDYGVGMLLPFLGKNDRERRLIINTIGPVWDGNEVWMLTAGGAMFAAFPHVYATMFSGFYIALVLMLLALITRAVSFDYRSKDDSPKWRSTWDWVICITSFLPALLWGVAMSNLIRGVPIDQDMTYVGGFFNLLNPFCLVGGLAAVAVFALHGAVFLALKTGGGMEERARAFASKLWLPAVILLGLYVGLFVVATDVIEHVGYNPGAVPFMAVIALLLVKYFLGQKREGWAFIMTGIAIIFSTVTIFLGLFPRLMVSSLNPEWSLTVYNASASQYTLKVMSIVAVGLLPFVLTYQAWSYWIFRKRITVDSTLEY
;
A
#
# COMPACT_ATOMS: atom_id res chain seq x y z
N MET A 1 -3.81 17.25 22.44
CA MET A 1 -2.95 16.36 21.63
C MET A 1 -1.64 17.09 21.40
N ASP A 2 -0.52 16.48 21.78
CA ASP A 2 0.82 17.03 21.52
C ASP A 2 1.20 16.86 20.03
N LEU A 3 2.26 17.55 19.59
CA LEU A 3 2.68 17.53 18.19
C LEU A 3 3.25 16.18 17.75
N ASN A 4 3.86 15.41 18.66
CA ASN A 4 4.45 14.13 18.31
C ASN A 4 3.33 13.13 17.96
N THR A 5 2.28 13.09 18.79
CA THR A 5 1.08 12.29 18.53
C THR A 5 0.37 12.76 17.25
N PHE A 6 0.26 14.07 17.01
CA PHE A 6 -0.31 14.60 15.78
C PHE A 6 0.43 14.09 14.54
N TRP A 7 1.76 14.15 14.54
CA TRP A 7 2.59 13.70 13.41
C TRP A 7 2.56 12.19 13.22
N PHE A 8 2.48 11.41 14.31
CA PHE A 8 2.25 9.97 14.22
C PHE A 8 0.95 9.66 13.47
N ILE A 9 -0.16 10.30 13.86
CA ILE A 9 -1.46 10.15 13.20
C ILE A 9 -1.37 10.57 11.74
N LEU A 10 -0.69 11.68 11.44
CA LEU A 10 -0.54 12.16 10.07
C LEU A 10 0.22 11.16 9.20
N ILE A 11 1.28 10.53 9.72
CA ILE A 11 2.01 9.47 9.01
C ILE A 11 1.13 8.23 8.80
N THR A 12 0.34 7.82 9.80
CA THR A 12 -0.65 6.75 9.63
C THR A 12 -1.64 7.07 8.51
N VAL A 13 -2.12 8.32 8.43
CA VAL A 13 -3.03 8.78 7.36
C VAL A 13 -2.34 8.74 6.00
N LEU A 14 -1.09 9.21 5.89
CA LEU A 14 -0.32 9.19 4.65
C LEU A 14 -0.09 7.76 4.14
N PHE A 15 0.31 6.83 5.01
CA PHE A 15 0.46 5.42 4.61
C PHE A 15 -0.87 4.75 4.29
N SER A 16 -1.94 5.05 5.03
CA SER A 16 -3.27 4.50 4.74
C SER A 16 -3.79 4.98 3.38
N GLY A 17 -3.60 6.27 3.08
CA GLY A 17 -3.94 6.84 1.78
C GLY A 17 -3.08 6.27 0.66
N PHE A 18 -1.76 6.14 0.88
CA PHE A 18 -0.85 5.50 -0.07
C PHE A 18 -1.28 4.07 -0.40
N PHE A 19 -1.48 3.21 0.61
CA PHE A 19 -1.87 1.82 0.36
C PHE A 19 -3.27 1.67 -0.24
N PHE A 20 -4.18 2.61 0.05
CA PHE A 20 -5.47 2.65 -0.64
C PHE A 20 -5.29 3.02 -2.12
N LEU A 21 -4.60 4.12 -2.41
CA LEU A 21 -4.48 4.65 -3.77
C LEU A 21 -3.57 3.78 -4.64
N GLU A 22 -2.36 3.55 -4.19
CA GLU A 22 -1.38 2.75 -4.92
C GLU A 22 -1.72 1.26 -4.89
N GLY A 23 -2.48 0.79 -3.89
CA GLY A 23 -2.86 -0.61 -3.78
C GLY A 23 -3.65 -1.11 -4.99
N PHE A 24 -4.53 -0.28 -5.57
CA PHE A 24 -5.22 -0.68 -6.81
C PHE A 24 -4.34 -0.51 -8.05
N ASP A 25 -3.40 0.45 -8.07
CA ASP A 25 -2.44 0.60 -9.18
C ASP A 25 -1.50 -0.61 -9.28
N TYR A 26 -0.94 -1.04 -8.14
CA TYR A 26 -0.19 -2.29 -8.07
C TYR A 26 -1.06 -3.49 -8.45
N GLY A 27 -2.30 -3.53 -7.99
CA GLY A 27 -3.26 -4.57 -8.37
C GLY A 27 -3.52 -4.63 -9.87
N VAL A 28 -3.77 -3.49 -10.51
CA VAL A 28 -3.99 -3.36 -11.96
C VAL A 28 -2.76 -3.82 -12.73
N GLY A 29 -1.57 -3.37 -12.33
CA GLY A 29 -0.30 -3.75 -12.94
C GLY A 29 0.00 -5.25 -12.83
N MET A 30 -0.20 -5.85 -11.65
CA MET A 30 -0.05 -7.29 -11.42
C MET A 30 -0.99 -8.13 -12.30
N LEU A 31 -2.19 -7.63 -12.57
CA LEU A 31 -3.23 -8.37 -13.29
C LEU A 31 -3.19 -8.19 -14.80
N LEU A 32 -2.43 -7.21 -15.30
CA LEU A 32 -2.33 -6.84 -16.70
C LEU A 32 -2.13 -8.04 -17.66
N PRO A 33 -1.11 -8.91 -17.49
CA PRO A 33 -0.88 -10.02 -18.43
C PRO A 33 -1.94 -11.12 -18.32
N PHE A 34 -2.64 -11.23 -17.19
CA PHE A 34 -3.60 -12.31 -16.90
C PHE A 34 -5.03 -11.95 -17.34
N LEU A 35 -5.44 -10.69 -17.18
CA LEU A 35 -6.78 -10.23 -17.56
C LEU A 35 -6.86 -9.83 -19.03
N GLY A 36 -5.84 -9.17 -19.57
CA GLY A 36 -5.80 -8.74 -20.97
C GLY A 36 -5.44 -9.88 -21.92
N LYS A 37 -6.39 -10.29 -22.77
CA LYS A 37 -6.21 -11.39 -23.74
C LYS A 37 -5.57 -10.92 -25.05
N ASN A 38 -5.69 -9.64 -25.37
CA ASN A 38 -5.09 -9.02 -26.54
C ASN A 38 -4.53 -7.63 -26.19
N ASP A 39 -3.78 -7.04 -27.11
CA ASP A 39 -3.09 -5.78 -26.86
C ASP A 39 -4.04 -4.61 -26.57
N ARG A 40 -5.19 -4.55 -27.25
CA ARG A 40 -6.22 -3.53 -26.99
C ARG A 40 -6.78 -3.62 -25.58
N GLU A 41 -7.03 -4.84 -25.09
CA GLU A 41 -7.48 -5.07 -23.72
C GLU A 41 -6.41 -4.73 -22.68
N ARG A 42 -5.13 -5.00 -22.96
CA ARG A 42 -4.03 -4.61 -22.07
C ARG A 42 -3.86 -3.10 -22.01
N ARG A 43 -3.97 -2.42 -23.15
CA ARG A 43 -3.97 -0.95 -23.21
C ARG A 43 -5.16 -0.35 -22.46
N LEU A 44 -6.35 -0.94 -22.59
CA LEU A 44 -7.53 -0.56 -21.80
C LEU A 44 -7.24 -0.63 -20.29
N ILE A 45 -6.63 -1.73 -19.82
CA ILE A 45 -6.27 -1.93 -18.41
C ILE A 45 -5.32 -0.81 -17.94
N ILE A 46 -4.23 -0.55 -18.67
CA ILE A 46 -3.25 0.50 -18.32
C ILE A 46 -3.93 1.87 -18.26
N ASN A 47 -4.78 2.18 -19.24
CA ASN A 47 -5.45 3.48 -19.30
C ASN A 47 -6.48 3.70 -18.19
N THR A 48 -6.86 2.66 -17.42
CA THR A 48 -7.69 2.86 -16.22
C THR A 48 -6.96 3.62 -15.12
N ILE A 49 -5.62 3.48 -15.05
CA ILE A 49 -4.76 4.09 -14.02
C ILE A 49 -3.86 5.19 -14.58
N GLY A 50 -3.67 5.25 -15.91
CA GLY A 50 -2.84 6.24 -16.61
C GLY A 50 -2.94 7.69 -16.09
N PRO A 51 -4.14 8.24 -15.86
CA PRO A 51 -4.29 9.62 -15.39
C PRO A 51 -3.99 9.87 -13.91
N VAL A 52 -3.83 8.82 -13.09
CA VAL A 52 -3.80 8.95 -11.62
C VAL A 52 -2.60 8.29 -10.93
N TRP A 53 -1.97 7.28 -11.55
CA TRP A 53 -0.93 6.47 -10.88
C TRP A 53 0.26 7.29 -10.39
N ASP A 54 0.72 8.27 -11.18
CA ASP A 54 1.87 9.12 -10.81
C ASP A 54 1.53 9.96 -9.56
N GLY A 55 0.32 10.51 -9.49
CA GLY A 55 -0.15 11.25 -8.32
C GLY A 55 -0.39 10.39 -7.09
N ASN A 56 -0.72 9.11 -7.27
CA ASN A 56 -0.89 8.16 -6.17
C ASN A 56 0.46 7.82 -5.52
N GLU A 57 1.52 7.64 -6.32
CA GLU A 57 2.86 7.33 -5.83
C GLU A 57 3.46 8.49 -4.99
N VAL A 58 3.04 9.74 -5.25
CA VAL A 58 3.46 10.91 -4.45
C VAL A 58 3.06 10.79 -2.97
N TRP A 59 2.03 10.00 -2.63
CA TRP A 59 1.68 9.74 -1.23
C TRP A 59 2.81 9.00 -0.49
N MET A 60 3.49 8.07 -1.15
CA MET A 60 4.68 7.41 -0.59
C MET A 60 5.80 8.40 -0.35
N LEU A 61 6.10 9.26 -1.33
CA LEU A 61 7.14 10.28 -1.22
C LEU A 61 6.84 11.23 -0.07
N THR A 62 5.57 11.63 0.08
CA THR A 62 5.11 12.49 1.17
C THR A 62 5.20 11.77 2.51
N ALA A 63 4.83 10.50 2.61
CA ALA A 63 5.00 9.70 3.82
C ALA A 63 6.48 9.59 4.23
N GLY A 64 7.38 9.33 3.26
CA GLY A 64 8.83 9.31 3.45
C GLY A 64 9.37 10.65 3.93
N GLY A 65 8.99 11.75 3.27
CA GLY A 65 9.36 13.11 3.65
C GLY A 65 8.82 13.52 5.01
N ALA A 66 7.58 13.15 5.35
CA ALA A 66 6.98 13.38 6.65
C ALA A 66 7.71 12.61 7.75
N MET A 67 8.09 11.35 7.51
CA MET A 67 8.93 10.59 8.44
C MET A 67 10.29 11.26 8.63
N PHE A 68 10.98 11.65 7.55
CA PHE A 68 12.26 12.34 7.64
C PHE A 68 12.16 13.63 8.47
N ALA A 69 11.10 14.39 8.24
CA ALA A 69 10.97 15.71 8.84
C ALA A 69 10.47 15.65 10.29
N ALA A 70 9.54 14.73 10.60
CA ALA A 70 8.95 14.60 11.94
C ALA A 70 9.69 13.61 12.84
N PHE A 71 10.19 12.50 12.30
CA PHE A 71 10.86 11.43 13.03
C PHE A 71 12.20 11.04 12.34
N PRO A 72 13.19 11.94 12.30
CA PRO A 72 14.42 11.75 11.53
C PRO A 72 15.21 10.50 11.93
N HIS A 73 15.18 10.10 13.21
CA HIS A 73 15.83 8.87 13.65
C HIS A 73 15.14 7.62 13.09
N VAL A 74 13.80 7.59 13.06
CA VAL A 74 13.05 6.48 12.43
C VAL A 74 13.38 6.40 10.95
N TYR A 75 13.41 7.54 10.27
CA TYR A 75 13.82 7.59 8.87
C TYR A 75 15.23 7.04 8.67
N ALA A 76 16.21 7.49 9.45
CA ALA A 76 17.60 7.04 9.34
C ALA A 76 17.75 5.54 9.59
N THR A 77 17.19 5.03 10.69
CA THR A 77 17.25 3.62 11.06
C THR A 77 16.55 2.73 10.03
N MET A 78 15.37 3.13 9.54
CA MET A 78 14.64 2.35 8.54
C MET A 78 15.36 2.33 7.19
N PHE A 79 15.82 3.49 6.69
CA PHE A 79 16.45 3.57 5.38
C PHE A 79 17.85 2.93 5.35
N SER A 80 18.61 3.03 6.43
CA SER A 80 19.90 2.33 6.54
C SER A 80 19.73 0.84 6.83
N GLY A 81 18.78 0.45 7.70
CA GLY A 81 18.56 -0.94 8.07
C GLY A 81 17.91 -1.78 6.97
N PHE A 82 16.91 -1.21 6.28
CA PHE A 82 16.20 -1.90 5.19
C PHE A 82 16.83 -1.59 3.83
N TYR A 83 18.10 -1.18 3.78
CA TYR A 83 18.78 -0.66 2.60
C TYR A 83 18.55 -1.49 1.34
N ILE A 84 18.87 -2.80 1.37
CA ILE A 84 18.70 -3.67 0.20
C ILE A 84 17.22 -3.77 -0.22
N ALA A 85 16.30 -3.88 0.74
CA ALA A 85 14.87 -3.96 0.44
C ALA A 85 14.35 -2.66 -0.21
N LEU A 86 14.80 -1.50 0.27
CA LEU A 86 14.41 -0.20 -0.26
C LEU A 86 15.08 0.11 -1.60
N VAL A 87 16.31 -0.38 -1.85
CA VAL A 87 16.93 -0.31 -3.18
C VAL A 87 16.15 -1.16 -4.18
N LEU A 88 15.74 -2.37 -3.81
CA LEU A 88 14.89 -3.22 -4.65
C LEU A 88 13.53 -2.56 -4.92
N MET A 89 12.93 -1.94 -3.90
CA MET A 89 11.71 -1.14 -4.03
C MET A 89 11.92 -0.01 -5.05
N LEU A 90 12.96 0.81 -4.87
CA LEU A 90 13.26 1.95 -5.73
C LEU A 90 13.46 1.52 -7.19
N LEU A 91 14.26 0.47 -7.42
CA LEU A 91 14.48 -0.06 -8.77
C LEU A 91 13.18 -0.57 -9.40
N ALA A 92 12.32 -1.22 -8.63
CA ALA A 92 11.01 -1.66 -9.10
C ALA A 92 10.13 -0.47 -9.51
N LEU A 93 10.05 0.57 -8.67
CA LEU A 93 9.24 1.76 -8.94
C LEU A 93 9.73 2.56 -10.16
N ILE A 94 11.05 2.77 -10.28
CA ILE A 94 11.65 3.41 -11.47
C ILE A 94 11.30 2.61 -12.72
N THR A 95 11.50 1.30 -12.66
CA THR A 95 11.23 0.42 -13.81
C THR A 95 9.75 0.41 -14.15
N ARG A 96 8.85 0.50 -13.16
CA ARG A 96 7.40 0.59 -13.34
C ARG A 96 7.02 1.86 -14.10
N ALA A 97 7.52 3.02 -13.68
CA ALA A 97 7.26 4.29 -14.34
C ALA A 97 7.71 4.26 -15.83
N VAL A 98 8.94 3.82 -16.08
CA VAL A 98 9.47 3.66 -17.44
C VAL A 98 8.65 2.68 -18.25
N SER A 99 8.16 1.59 -17.63
CA SER A 99 7.42 0.56 -18.32
C SER A 99 6.06 1.02 -18.87
N PHE A 100 5.36 1.92 -18.16
CA PHE A 100 4.11 2.50 -18.67
C PHE A 100 4.34 3.34 -19.92
N ASP A 101 5.38 4.19 -19.91
CA ASP A 101 5.69 5.07 -21.04
C ASP A 101 6.28 4.32 -22.23
N TYR A 102 7.16 3.34 -21.98
CA TYR A 102 7.94 2.68 -23.03
C TYR A 102 7.14 1.59 -23.74
N ARG A 103 6.16 0.98 -23.07
CA ARG A 103 5.32 -0.07 -23.65
C ARG A 103 4.72 0.33 -25.00
N SER A 104 4.24 1.57 -25.14
CA SER A 104 3.56 2.05 -26.35
C SER A 104 4.50 2.66 -27.40
N LYS A 105 5.83 2.69 -27.18
CA LYS A 105 6.80 3.32 -28.10
C LYS A 105 7.18 2.47 -29.31
N ASP A 106 6.94 1.16 -29.25
CA ASP A 106 7.21 0.23 -30.36
C ASP A 106 5.97 -0.67 -30.58
N ASP A 107 5.64 -0.91 -31.84
CA ASP A 107 4.50 -1.72 -32.28
C ASP A 107 4.79 -3.23 -32.24
N SER A 108 6.05 -3.63 -32.05
CA SER A 108 6.48 -5.02 -31.96
C SER A 108 5.72 -5.77 -30.85
N PRO A 109 5.04 -6.89 -31.16
CA PRO A 109 4.34 -7.69 -30.15
C PRO A 109 5.25 -8.21 -29.04
N LYS A 110 6.51 -8.51 -29.37
CA LYS A 110 7.51 -8.96 -28.39
C LYS A 110 7.84 -7.83 -27.40
N TRP A 111 8.05 -6.61 -27.90
CA TRP A 111 8.30 -5.43 -27.07
C TRP A 111 7.17 -5.19 -26.07
N ARG A 112 5.92 -5.11 -26.57
CA ARG A 112 4.74 -4.88 -25.72
C ARG A 112 4.57 -5.97 -24.67
N SER A 113 4.74 -7.23 -25.07
CA SER A 113 4.66 -8.36 -24.14
C SER A 113 5.77 -8.34 -23.09
N THR A 114 6.98 -7.90 -23.42
CA THR A 114 8.07 -7.76 -22.44
C THR A 114 7.69 -6.70 -21.41
N TRP A 115 7.21 -5.53 -21.83
CA TRP A 115 6.80 -4.48 -20.92
C TRP A 115 5.56 -4.84 -20.10
N ASP A 116 4.61 -5.62 -20.65
CA ASP A 116 3.47 -6.17 -19.89
C ASP A 116 3.94 -6.98 -18.67
N TRP A 117 4.96 -7.83 -18.84
CA TRP A 117 5.54 -8.61 -17.75
C TRP A 117 6.40 -7.78 -16.80
N VAL A 118 7.12 -6.78 -17.32
CA VAL A 118 7.85 -5.83 -16.48
C VAL A 118 6.89 -5.07 -15.57
N ILE A 119 5.77 -4.54 -16.09
CA ILE A 119 4.72 -3.89 -15.29
C ILE A 119 4.21 -4.84 -14.19
N CYS A 120 3.93 -6.10 -14.55
CA CYS A 120 3.47 -7.11 -13.60
C CYS A 120 4.46 -7.34 -12.45
N ILE A 121 5.73 -7.58 -12.77
CA ILE A 121 6.78 -7.86 -11.76
C ILE A 121 7.05 -6.63 -10.90
N THR A 122 7.13 -5.45 -11.52
CA THR A 122 7.43 -4.18 -10.85
C THR A 122 6.24 -3.61 -10.07
N SER A 123 5.04 -4.18 -10.23
CA SER A 123 3.88 -3.92 -9.37
C SER A 123 3.77 -4.94 -8.24
N PHE A 124 4.13 -6.20 -8.51
CA PHE A 124 4.16 -7.28 -7.51
C PHE A 124 5.22 -7.03 -6.44
N LEU A 125 6.43 -6.66 -6.85
CA LEU A 125 7.58 -6.57 -5.96
C LEU A 125 7.38 -5.47 -4.88
N PRO A 126 6.94 -4.24 -5.19
CA PRO A 126 6.58 -3.25 -4.18
C PRO A 126 5.47 -3.68 -3.24
N ALA A 127 4.40 -4.29 -3.77
CA ALA A 127 3.30 -4.80 -2.95
C ALA A 127 3.78 -5.81 -1.90
N LEU A 128 4.67 -6.73 -2.31
CA LEU A 128 5.28 -7.71 -1.41
C LEU A 128 6.20 -7.03 -0.37
N LEU A 129 7.12 -6.18 -0.83
CA LEU A 129 8.13 -5.54 0.02
C LEU A 129 7.51 -4.61 1.07
N TRP A 130 6.43 -3.89 0.73
CA TRP A 130 5.72 -3.05 1.71
C TRP A 130 5.07 -3.87 2.82
N GLY A 131 4.41 -4.99 2.48
CA GLY A 131 3.84 -5.88 3.50
C GLY A 131 4.91 -6.51 4.39
N VAL A 132 6.07 -6.88 3.82
CA VAL A 132 7.23 -7.36 4.59
C VAL A 132 7.77 -6.26 5.51
N ALA A 133 7.93 -5.04 5.00
CA ALA A 133 8.47 -3.91 5.76
C ALA A 133 7.56 -3.56 6.95
N MET A 134 6.26 -3.35 6.72
CA MET A 134 5.29 -3.01 7.76
C MET A 134 5.21 -4.10 8.84
N SER A 135 5.29 -5.37 8.44
CA SER A 135 5.30 -6.48 9.39
C SER A 135 6.59 -6.51 10.24
N ASN A 136 7.74 -6.14 9.67
CA ASN A 136 8.99 -6.05 10.43
C ASN A 136 8.98 -4.89 11.43
N LEU A 137 8.33 -3.76 11.11
CA LEU A 137 8.23 -2.62 12.03
C LEU A 137 7.56 -3.02 13.36
N ILE A 138 6.47 -3.79 13.28
CA ILE A 138 5.69 -4.21 14.46
C ILE A 138 6.20 -5.48 15.13
N ARG A 139 6.69 -6.47 14.36
CA ARG A 139 7.37 -7.64 14.95
C ARG A 139 8.65 -7.24 15.69
N GLY A 140 9.27 -6.16 15.23
CA GLY A 140 10.53 -5.67 15.72
C GLY A 140 11.73 -6.25 14.97
N VAL A 141 12.78 -5.46 14.97
CA VAL A 141 14.03 -5.70 14.26
C VAL A 141 15.21 -5.44 15.18
N PRO A 142 16.38 -6.05 14.94
CA PRO A 142 17.55 -5.88 15.81
C PRO A 142 18.09 -4.44 15.72
N ILE A 143 17.69 -3.60 16.68
CA ILE A 143 18.11 -2.20 16.82
C ILE A 143 18.86 -2.08 18.14
N ASP A 144 20.05 -1.50 18.11
CA ASP A 144 20.89 -1.26 19.29
C ASP A 144 20.56 0.06 20.00
N GLN A 145 21.32 0.37 21.08
CA GLN A 145 21.17 1.59 21.87
C GLN A 145 21.40 2.89 21.09
N ASP A 146 22.15 2.82 19.98
CA ASP A 146 22.48 3.96 19.13
C ASP A 146 21.43 4.16 18.02
N MET A 147 20.26 3.52 18.15
CA MET A 147 19.18 3.49 17.18
C MET A 147 19.63 2.94 15.82
N THR A 148 20.64 2.08 15.79
CA THR A 148 21.17 1.52 14.55
C THR A 148 20.65 0.11 14.35
N TYR A 149 20.24 -0.21 13.11
CA TYR A 149 19.92 -1.58 12.75
C TYR A 149 21.19 -2.40 12.59
N VAL A 150 21.32 -3.47 13.37
CA VAL A 150 22.52 -4.34 13.40
C VAL A 150 22.27 -5.72 12.80
N GLY A 151 21.11 -5.92 12.16
CA GLY A 151 20.77 -7.16 11.47
C GLY A 151 21.28 -7.22 10.03
N GLY A 152 21.04 -8.35 9.36
CA GLY A 152 21.25 -8.51 7.92
C GLY A 152 19.95 -8.45 7.12
N PHE A 153 20.03 -8.46 5.79
CA PHE A 153 18.85 -8.45 4.91
C PHE A 153 17.90 -9.63 5.16
N PHE A 154 18.44 -10.83 5.40
CA PHE A 154 17.63 -12.03 5.59
C PHE A 154 16.84 -12.05 6.90
N ASN A 155 17.17 -11.21 7.89
CA ASN A 155 16.35 -11.04 9.09
C ASN A 155 14.95 -10.48 8.74
N LEU A 156 14.85 -9.70 7.67
CA LEU A 156 13.59 -9.13 7.18
C LEU A 156 12.68 -10.21 6.57
N LEU A 157 13.26 -11.30 6.06
CA LEU A 157 12.57 -12.39 5.37
C LEU A 157 12.23 -13.54 6.32
N ASN A 158 11.51 -13.23 7.39
CA ASN A 158 11.00 -14.23 8.33
C ASN A 158 9.57 -14.67 7.94
N PRO A 159 9.10 -15.87 8.37
CA PRO A 159 7.80 -16.40 7.95
C PRO A 159 6.62 -15.47 8.20
N PHE A 160 6.57 -14.78 9.35
CA PHE A 160 5.51 -13.82 9.66
C PHE A 160 5.49 -12.66 8.66
N CYS A 161 6.65 -12.05 8.41
CA CYS A 161 6.74 -10.92 7.49
C CYS A 161 6.48 -11.32 6.03
N LEU A 162 6.90 -12.53 5.62
CA LEU A 162 6.57 -13.06 4.30
C LEU A 162 5.07 -13.28 4.12
N VAL A 163 4.38 -13.80 5.13
CA VAL A 163 2.91 -13.90 5.11
C VAL A 163 2.28 -12.51 5.03
N GLY A 164 2.80 -11.51 5.75
CA GLY A 164 2.34 -10.12 5.63
C GLY A 164 2.53 -9.54 4.22
N GLY A 165 3.66 -9.82 3.59
CA GLY A 165 3.90 -9.48 2.18
C GLY A 165 2.91 -10.15 1.22
N LEU A 166 2.68 -11.47 1.37
CA LEU A 166 1.74 -12.21 0.53
C LEU A 166 0.29 -11.76 0.74
N ALA A 167 -0.08 -11.43 1.98
CA ALA A 167 -1.38 -10.85 2.29
C ALA A 167 -1.56 -9.49 1.59
N ALA A 168 -0.55 -8.62 1.63
CA ALA A 168 -0.58 -7.34 0.92
C ALA A 168 -0.75 -7.54 -0.60
N VAL A 169 0.03 -8.43 -1.21
CA VAL A 169 -0.11 -8.80 -2.63
C VAL A 169 -1.52 -9.26 -2.95
N ALA A 170 -2.09 -10.17 -2.17
CA ALA A 170 -3.41 -10.73 -2.44
C ALA A 170 -4.53 -9.68 -2.28
N VAL A 171 -4.44 -8.82 -1.25
CA VAL A 171 -5.39 -7.74 -1.02
C VAL A 171 -5.29 -6.66 -2.10
N PHE A 172 -4.08 -6.26 -2.51
CA PHE A 172 -3.88 -5.29 -3.58
C PHE A 172 -4.31 -5.83 -4.94
N ALA A 173 -4.01 -7.10 -5.25
CA ALA A 173 -4.54 -7.76 -6.45
C ALA A 173 -6.07 -7.78 -6.46
N LEU A 174 -6.72 -8.10 -5.33
CA LEU A 174 -8.17 -8.00 -5.20
C LEU A 174 -8.65 -6.55 -5.41
N HIS A 175 -8.00 -5.57 -4.78
CA HIS A 175 -8.36 -4.15 -4.89
C HIS A 175 -8.27 -3.65 -6.33
N GLY A 176 -7.20 -3.99 -7.05
CA GLY A 176 -7.03 -3.70 -8.48
C GLY A 176 -8.06 -4.41 -9.37
N ALA A 177 -8.39 -5.68 -9.10
CA ALA A 177 -9.44 -6.39 -9.86
C ALA A 177 -10.82 -5.73 -9.69
N VAL A 178 -11.15 -5.30 -8.47
CA VAL A 178 -12.39 -4.58 -8.17
C VAL A 178 -12.39 -3.20 -8.84
N PHE A 179 -11.26 -2.49 -8.80
CA PHE A 179 -11.09 -1.21 -9.50
C PHE A 179 -11.28 -1.37 -11.02
N LEU A 180 -10.69 -2.41 -11.64
CA LEU A 180 -10.90 -2.70 -13.06
C LEU A 180 -12.37 -2.97 -13.38
N ALA A 181 -13.09 -3.72 -12.53
CA ALA A 181 -14.52 -3.93 -12.70
C ALA A 181 -15.32 -2.62 -12.58
N LEU A 182 -14.90 -1.71 -11.69
CA LEU A 182 -15.52 -0.39 -11.53
C LEU A 182 -15.28 0.52 -12.74
N LYS A 183 -14.07 0.50 -13.31
CA LYS A 183 -13.56 1.44 -14.32
C LYS A 183 -13.72 0.98 -15.75
N THR A 184 -13.97 -0.30 -16.00
CA THR A 184 -14.16 -0.83 -17.35
C THR A 184 -15.64 -1.14 -17.62
N GLY A 185 -16.00 -1.27 -18.89
CA GLY A 185 -17.32 -1.72 -19.33
C GLY A 185 -17.26 -2.97 -20.22
N GLY A 186 -18.43 -3.57 -20.47
CA GLY A 186 -18.59 -4.70 -21.39
C GLY A 186 -17.89 -5.97 -20.89
N GLY A 187 -17.30 -6.75 -21.80
CA GLY A 187 -16.68 -8.04 -21.44
C GLY A 187 -15.47 -7.93 -20.49
N MET A 188 -14.81 -6.78 -20.41
CA MET A 188 -13.73 -6.56 -19.44
C MET A 188 -14.25 -6.45 -18.00
N GLU A 189 -15.35 -5.73 -17.80
CA GLU A 189 -16.01 -5.57 -16.50
C GLU A 189 -16.39 -6.94 -15.91
N GLU A 190 -17.08 -7.77 -16.69
CA GLU A 190 -17.55 -9.09 -16.22
C GLU A 190 -16.40 -10.01 -15.84
N ARG A 191 -15.33 -10.01 -16.65
CA ARG A 191 -14.14 -10.80 -16.41
C ARG A 191 -13.37 -10.30 -15.19
N ALA A 192 -13.20 -8.99 -15.03
CA ALA A 192 -12.54 -8.40 -13.87
C ALA A 192 -13.31 -8.74 -12.58
N ARG A 193 -14.63 -8.64 -12.59
CA ARG A 193 -15.50 -9.04 -11.46
C ARG A 193 -15.40 -10.53 -11.14
N ALA A 194 -15.39 -11.40 -12.16
CA ALA A 194 -15.21 -12.84 -11.97
C ALA A 194 -13.82 -13.16 -11.40
N PHE A 195 -12.79 -12.45 -11.84
CA PHE A 195 -11.42 -12.60 -11.34
C PHE A 195 -11.30 -12.11 -9.89
N ALA A 196 -11.86 -10.93 -9.57
CA ALA A 196 -11.96 -10.41 -8.21
C ALA A 196 -12.66 -11.40 -7.27
N SER A 197 -13.75 -12.03 -7.72
CA SER A 197 -14.48 -13.04 -6.94
C SER A 197 -13.63 -14.28 -6.64
N LYS A 198 -12.68 -14.64 -7.53
CA LYS A 198 -11.72 -15.73 -7.31
C LYS A 198 -10.58 -15.30 -6.37
N LEU A 199 -10.04 -14.09 -6.55
CA LEU A 199 -8.97 -13.53 -5.71
C LEU A 199 -9.41 -13.26 -4.26
N TRP A 200 -10.71 -13.06 -4.04
CA TRP A 200 -11.26 -12.83 -2.71
C TRP A 200 -10.89 -13.94 -1.72
N LEU A 201 -10.93 -15.22 -2.15
CA LEU A 201 -10.65 -16.33 -1.25
C LEU A 201 -9.17 -16.36 -0.81
N PRO A 202 -8.18 -16.31 -1.72
CA PRO A 202 -6.78 -16.12 -1.33
C PRO A 202 -6.53 -14.89 -0.45
N ALA A 203 -7.16 -13.74 -0.74
CA ALA A 203 -7.00 -12.54 0.06
C ALA A 203 -7.51 -12.72 1.50
N VAL A 204 -8.68 -13.35 1.68
CA VAL A 204 -9.24 -13.66 3.01
C VAL A 204 -8.37 -14.67 3.76
N ILE A 205 -7.91 -15.73 3.09
CA ILE A 205 -7.07 -16.76 3.72
C ILE A 205 -5.74 -16.16 4.17
N LEU A 206 -5.06 -15.41 3.30
CA LEU A 206 -3.76 -14.83 3.61
C LEU A 206 -3.86 -13.72 4.66
N LEU A 207 -4.87 -12.86 4.58
CA LEU A 207 -5.09 -11.85 5.62
C LEU A 207 -5.49 -12.50 6.95
N GLY A 208 -6.35 -13.51 6.95
CA GLY A 208 -6.74 -14.26 8.15
C GLY A 208 -5.55 -14.98 8.80
N LEU A 209 -4.70 -15.60 7.99
CA LEU A 209 -3.44 -16.20 8.44
C LEU A 209 -2.50 -15.14 9.02
N TYR A 210 -2.36 -13.99 8.34
CA TYR A 210 -1.55 -12.88 8.82
C TYR A 210 -2.06 -12.37 10.17
N VAL A 211 -3.37 -12.16 10.34
CA VAL A 211 -3.97 -11.74 11.61
C VAL A 211 -3.73 -12.77 12.72
N GLY A 212 -3.89 -14.07 12.42
CA GLY A 212 -3.59 -15.14 13.39
C GLY A 212 -2.13 -15.14 13.83
N LEU A 213 -1.20 -14.98 12.89
CA LEU A 213 0.23 -14.88 13.19
C LEU A 213 0.59 -13.57 13.87
N PHE A 214 -0.07 -12.46 13.53
CA PHE A 214 0.17 -11.13 14.09
C PHE A 214 0.01 -11.13 15.60
N VAL A 215 -1.02 -11.80 16.10
CA VAL A 215 -1.31 -11.92 17.53
C VAL A 215 -0.24 -12.76 18.27
N VAL A 216 0.40 -13.72 17.58
CA VAL A 216 1.39 -14.64 18.18
C VAL A 216 2.83 -14.15 18.01
N ALA A 217 3.12 -13.47 16.91
CA ALA A 217 4.47 -13.07 16.50
C ALA A 217 4.84 -11.64 16.90
N THR A 218 3.92 -10.90 17.52
CA THR A 218 4.14 -9.53 18.01
C THR A 218 3.74 -9.42 19.47
N ASP A 219 4.18 -8.35 20.13
CA ASP A 219 3.83 -8.04 21.53
C ASP A 219 2.48 -7.31 21.66
N VAL A 220 1.65 -7.32 20.61
CA VAL A 220 0.44 -6.49 20.55
C VAL A 220 -0.57 -6.81 21.66
N ILE A 221 -0.68 -8.05 22.11
CA ILE A 221 -1.57 -8.40 23.23
C ILE A 221 -1.06 -7.77 24.54
N GLU A 222 0.25 -7.84 24.78
CA GLU A 222 0.85 -7.30 26.00
C GLU A 222 0.77 -5.77 26.00
N HIS A 223 0.90 -5.16 24.82
CA HIS A 223 0.99 -3.72 24.65
C HIS A 223 -0.37 -3.01 24.50
N VAL A 224 -1.29 -3.57 23.71
CA VAL A 224 -2.63 -2.99 23.42
C VAL A 224 -3.75 -3.68 24.21
N GLY A 225 -3.49 -4.89 24.72
CA GLY A 225 -4.49 -5.72 25.38
C GLY A 225 -5.27 -6.63 24.42
N TYR A 226 -6.07 -7.53 24.99
CA TYR A 226 -6.88 -8.50 24.23
C TYR A 226 -7.98 -7.87 23.36
N ASN A 227 -8.39 -6.64 23.66
CA ASN A 227 -9.38 -5.91 22.88
C ASN A 227 -8.72 -4.74 22.15
N PRO A 228 -8.25 -4.92 20.90
CA PRO A 228 -7.63 -3.86 20.11
C PRO A 228 -8.64 -2.83 19.57
N GLY A 229 -9.90 -2.86 20.04
CA GLY A 229 -10.99 -2.01 19.58
C GLY A 229 -11.67 -2.53 18.31
N ALA A 230 -12.57 -1.73 17.75
CA ALA A 230 -13.39 -2.13 16.61
C ALA A 230 -12.63 -2.19 15.28
N VAL A 231 -11.51 -1.48 15.16
CA VAL A 231 -10.81 -1.27 13.87
C VAL A 231 -10.36 -2.58 13.19
N PRO A 232 -9.69 -3.53 13.86
CA PRO A 232 -9.27 -4.77 13.22
C PRO A 232 -10.46 -5.63 12.76
N PHE A 233 -11.52 -5.68 13.56
CA PHE A 233 -12.75 -6.40 13.21
C PHE A 233 -13.43 -5.78 11.99
N MET A 234 -13.49 -4.45 11.93
CA MET A 234 -14.04 -3.75 10.77
C MET A 234 -13.23 -4.01 9.49
N ALA A 235 -11.90 -4.17 9.58
CA ALA A 235 -11.07 -4.55 8.43
C ALA A 235 -11.48 -5.91 7.86
N VAL A 236 -11.63 -6.92 8.74
CA VAL A 236 -12.05 -8.27 8.36
C VAL A 236 -13.47 -8.27 7.80
N ILE A 237 -14.42 -7.62 8.49
CA ILE A 237 -15.82 -7.52 8.04
C ILE A 237 -15.89 -6.86 6.67
N ALA A 238 -15.17 -5.75 6.47
CA ALA A 238 -15.13 -5.07 5.18
C ALA A 238 -14.62 -6.00 4.08
N LEU A 239 -13.53 -6.74 4.30
CA LEU A 239 -13.02 -7.70 3.33
C LEU A 239 -14.04 -8.80 3.01
N LEU A 240 -14.75 -9.32 4.01
CA LEU A 240 -15.79 -10.34 3.79
C LEU A 240 -16.96 -9.79 2.96
N LEU A 241 -17.38 -8.54 3.21
CA LEU A 241 -18.46 -7.87 2.48
C LEU A 241 -18.12 -7.60 1.00
N VAL A 242 -16.85 -7.57 0.62
CA VAL A 242 -16.43 -7.43 -0.80
C VAL A 242 -17.13 -8.47 -1.67
N LYS A 243 -17.15 -9.75 -1.24
CA LYS A 243 -17.77 -10.82 -2.02
C LYS A 243 -19.27 -10.66 -2.18
N TYR A 244 -19.94 -10.14 -1.14
CA TYR A 244 -21.37 -9.83 -1.20
C TYR A 244 -21.64 -8.76 -2.27
N PHE A 245 -20.91 -7.64 -2.25
CA PHE A 245 -21.12 -6.56 -3.24
C PHE A 245 -20.70 -6.94 -4.66
N LEU A 246 -19.69 -7.79 -4.82
CA LEU A 246 -19.34 -8.38 -6.12
C LEU A 246 -20.47 -9.26 -6.66
N GLY A 247 -21.10 -10.08 -5.82
CA GLY A 247 -22.26 -10.89 -6.19
C GLY A 247 -23.46 -10.05 -6.63
N GLN A 248 -23.65 -8.89 -6.01
CA GLN A 248 -24.71 -7.94 -6.34
C GLN A 248 -24.41 -7.04 -7.55
N LYS A 249 -23.26 -7.21 -8.21
CA LYS A 249 -22.79 -6.34 -9.31
C LYS A 249 -22.78 -4.85 -8.91
N ARG A 250 -22.35 -4.56 -7.67
CA ARG A 250 -22.21 -3.22 -7.10
C ARG A 250 -20.73 -2.91 -6.90
N GLU A 251 -20.00 -2.70 -8.00
CA GLU A 251 -18.54 -2.57 -7.99
C GLU A 251 -18.06 -1.37 -7.15
N GLY A 252 -18.82 -0.27 -7.12
CA GLY A 252 -18.47 0.89 -6.30
C GLY A 252 -18.45 0.57 -4.79
N TRP A 253 -19.43 -0.19 -4.31
CA TRP A 253 -19.46 -0.62 -2.91
C TRP A 253 -18.37 -1.67 -2.61
N ALA A 254 -18.11 -2.59 -3.54
CA ALA A 254 -16.99 -3.52 -3.42
C ALA A 254 -15.64 -2.78 -3.32
N PHE A 255 -15.46 -1.71 -4.09
CA PHE A 255 -14.25 -0.88 -4.07
C PHE A 255 -14.10 -0.15 -2.72
N ILE A 256 -15.19 0.44 -2.21
CA ILE A 256 -15.18 1.07 -0.88
C ILE A 256 -14.84 0.04 0.21
N MET A 257 -15.43 -1.16 0.16
CA MET A 257 -15.15 -2.20 1.16
C MET A 257 -13.70 -2.71 1.12
N THR A 258 -13.12 -2.91 -0.07
CA THR A 258 -11.68 -3.26 -0.19
C THR A 258 -10.80 -2.14 0.34
N GLY A 259 -11.15 -0.88 0.08
CA GLY A 259 -10.43 0.27 0.61
C GLY A 259 -10.52 0.41 2.13
N ILE A 260 -11.70 0.21 2.72
CA ILE A 260 -11.87 0.18 4.18
C ILE A 260 -11.04 -0.94 4.80
N ALA A 261 -11.02 -2.13 4.18
CA ALA A 261 -10.18 -3.24 4.64
C ALA A 261 -8.69 -2.86 4.66
N ILE A 262 -8.20 -2.18 3.62
CA ILE A 262 -6.80 -1.71 3.54
C ILE A 262 -6.53 -0.67 4.63
N ILE A 263 -7.33 0.40 4.69
CA ILE A 263 -7.15 1.50 5.65
C ILE A 263 -7.17 0.98 7.08
N PHE A 264 -8.15 0.15 7.45
CA PHE A 264 -8.23 -0.37 8.81
C PHE A 264 -7.17 -1.42 9.12
N SER A 265 -6.69 -2.19 8.13
CA SER A 265 -5.52 -3.06 8.34
C SER A 265 -4.26 -2.22 8.63
N THR A 266 -4.05 -1.14 7.87
CA THR A 266 -2.94 -0.21 8.13
C THR A 266 -3.06 0.42 9.50
N VAL A 267 -4.22 0.99 9.84
CA VAL A 267 -4.47 1.59 11.16
C VAL A 267 -4.25 0.56 12.27
N THR A 268 -4.64 -0.71 12.08
CA THR A 268 -4.40 -1.77 13.07
C THR A 268 -2.91 -1.96 13.37
N ILE A 269 -2.06 -1.96 12.34
CA ILE A 269 -0.59 -2.04 12.52
C ILE A 269 -0.10 -0.81 13.31
N PHE A 270 -0.53 0.39 12.93
CA PHE A 270 -0.10 1.61 13.63
C PHE A 270 -0.65 1.73 15.06
N LEU A 271 -1.84 1.18 15.34
CA LEU A 271 -2.34 1.08 16.71
C LEU A 271 -1.48 0.14 17.56
N GLY A 272 -1.01 -0.98 17.00
CA GLY A 272 -0.06 -1.87 17.67
C GLY A 272 1.33 -1.25 17.87
N LEU A 273 1.72 -0.33 16.99
CA LEU A 273 2.98 0.39 17.09
C LEU A 273 2.92 1.47 18.17
N PHE A 274 1.88 2.31 18.20
CA PHE A 274 1.83 3.49 19.08
C PHE A 274 2.11 3.16 20.56
N PRO A 275 3.00 3.89 21.28
CA PRO A 275 3.71 5.12 20.89
C PRO A 275 5.05 4.88 20.17
N ARG A 276 5.35 3.65 19.76
CA ARG A 276 6.53 3.26 18.99
C ARG A 276 6.28 3.48 17.49
N LEU A 277 7.35 3.71 16.74
CA LEU A 277 7.36 3.66 15.27
C LEU A 277 8.18 2.48 14.76
N MET A 278 9.24 2.09 15.49
CA MET A 278 10.02 0.88 15.22
C MET A 278 10.31 0.15 16.53
N VAL A 279 9.97 -1.13 16.59
CA VAL A 279 10.20 -1.98 17.76
C VAL A 279 11.61 -2.57 17.70
N SER A 280 12.39 -2.45 18.78
CA SER A 280 13.66 -3.16 18.88
C SER A 280 13.44 -4.59 19.39
N SER A 281 14.00 -5.57 18.71
CA SER A 281 14.00 -6.97 19.15
C SER A 281 15.14 -7.30 20.11
N LEU A 282 16.11 -6.40 20.31
CA LEU A 282 17.25 -6.62 21.21
C LEU A 282 16.95 -6.17 22.64
N ASN A 283 16.28 -5.02 22.77
CA ASN A 283 15.84 -4.49 24.05
C ASN A 283 14.63 -3.57 23.83
N PRO A 284 13.48 -3.80 24.50
CA PRO A 284 12.30 -2.95 24.37
C PRO A 284 12.57 -1.45 24.57
N GLU A 285 13.49 -1.09 25.48
CA GLU A 285 13.87 0.29 25.79
C GLU A 285 14.58 1.01 24.62
N TRP A 286 15.13 0.26 23.66
CA TRP A 286 15.78 0.81 22.47
C TRP A 286 14.81 1.01 21.30
N SER A 287 13.50 0.81 21.52
CA SER A 287 12.48 1.10 20.52
C SER A 287 12.45 2.59 20.18
N LEU A 288 12.27 2.90 18.90
CA LEU A 288 12.07 4.28 18.46
C LEU A 288 10.61 4.65 18.69
N THR A 289 10.39 5.68 19.49
CA THR A 289 9.09 6.19 19.91
C THR A 289 8.83 7.58 19.35
N VAL A 290 7.58 8.00 19.42
CA VAL A 290 7.19 9.36 19.06
C VAL A 290 7.91 10.43 19.91
N TYR A 291 8.52 10.07 21.04
CA TYR A 291 9.18 11.01 21.95
C TYR A 291 10.70 11.03 21.83
N ASN A 292 11.35 9.87 21.65
CA ASN A 292 12.82 9.80 21.55
C ASN A 292 13.35 10.00 20.12
N ALA A 293 12.49 9.79 19.10
CA ALA A 293 12.90 9.83 17.70
C ALA A 293 12.36 11.06 16.95
N SER A 294 11.64 11.95 17.63
CA SER A 294 11.02 13.14 17.03
C SER A 294 12.01 14.28 16.79
N ALA A 295 11.72 15.09 15.78
CA ALA A 295 12.38 16.38 15.58
C ALA A 295 12.06 17.38 16.73
N SER A 296 12.74 18.52 16.73
CA SER A 296 12.50 19.58 17.71
C SER A 296 11.05 20.08 17.66
N GLN A 297 10.51 20.53 18.80
CA GLN A 297 9.16 21.08 18.88
C GLN A 297 8.93 22.26 17.91
N TYR A 298 9.97 23.07 17.68
CA TYR A 298 9.91 24.15 16.69
C TYR A 298 9.71 23.62 15.27
N THR A 299 10.50 22.62 14.86
CA THR A 299 10.37 21.96 13.55
C THR A 299 8.96 21.39 13.38
N LEU A 300 8.48 20.62 14.36
CA LEU A 300 7.14 20.02 14.31
C LEU A 300 6.04 21.09 14.19
N LYS A 301 6.17 22.22 14.90
CA LYS A 301 5.21 23.33 14.82
C LYS A 301 5.18 23.94 13.42
N VAL A 302 6.34 24.28 12.86
CA VAL A 302 6.44 24.89 11.52
C VAL A 302 5.85 23.97 10.46
N MET A 303 6.24 22.69 10.46
CA MET A 303 5.73 21.74 9.48
C MET A 303 4.24 21.49 9.65
N SER A 304 3.70 21.53 10.88
CA SER A 304 2.26 21.36 11.11
C SER A 304 1.47 22.49 10.44
N ILE A 305 1.97 23.72 10.51
CA ILE A 305 1.37 24.87 9.81
C ILE A 305 1.36 24.62 8.29
N VAL A 306 2.49 24.15 7.75
CA VAL A 306 2.60 23.81 6.32
C VAL A 306 1.65 22.68 5.93
N ALA A 307 1.62 21.60 6.71
CA ALA A 307 0.77 20.43 6.44
C ALA A 307 -0.71 20.79 6.47
N VAL A 308 -1.18 21.48 7.53
CA VAL A 308 -2.58 21.91 7.64
C VAL A 308 -2.94 22.93 6.56
N GLY A 309 -1.99 23.78 6.16
CA GLY A 309 -2.18 24.75 5.08
C GLY A 309 -2.29 24.11 3.70
N LEU A 310 -1.40 23.18 3.34
CA LEU A 310 -1.31 22.61 1.99
C LEU A 310 -2.18 21.37 1.76
N LEU A 311 -2.36 20.52 2.77
CA LEU A 311 -3.07 19.25 2.63
C LEU A 311 -4.50 19.41 2.08
N PRO A 312 -5.33 20.39 2.53
CA PRO A 312 -6.66 20.58 1.96
C PRO A 312 -6.65 20.87 0.46
N PHE A 313 -5.67 21.65 -0.02
CA PHE A 313 -5.55 21.96 -1.45
C PHE A 313 -5.16 20.72 -2.25
N VAL A 314 -4.20 19.95 -1.76
CA VAL A 314 -3.77 18.69 -2.39
C VAL A 314 -4.94 17.69 -2.46
N LEU A 315 -5.68 17.51 -1.36
CA LEU A 315 -6.83 16.60 -1.32
C LEU A 315 -7.96 17.08 -2.24
N THR A 316 -8.23 18.39 -2.30
CA THR A 316 -9.26 18.96 -3.18
C THR A 316 -8.90 18.75 -4.65
N TYR A 317 -7.65 19.05 -5.02
CA TYR A 317 -7.16 18.84 -6.38
C TYR A 317 -7.19 17.36 -6.77
N GLN A 318 -6.74 16.46 -5.87
CA GLN A 318 -6.77 15.03 -6.12
C GLN A 318 -8.22 14.53 -6.29
N ALA A 319 -9.14 14.93 -5.42
CA ALA A 319 -10.56 14.60 -5.54
C ALA A 319 -11.17 15.09 -6.86
N TRP A 320 -10.79 16.30 -7.29
CA TRP A 320 -11.21 16.86 -8.57
C TRP A 320 -10.66 16.06 -9.77
N SER A 321 -9.38 15.64 -9.72
CA SER A 321 -8.79 14.76 -10.75
C SER A 321 -9.56 13.45 -10.88
N TYR A 322 -9.83 12.76 -9.76
CA TYR A 322 -10.65 11.54 -9.76
C TYR A 322 -12.08 11.78 -10.26
N TRP A 323 -12.66 12.94 -9.94
CA TRP A 323 -13.97 13.30 -10.43
C TRP A 323 -13.98 13.50 -11.95
N ILE A 324 -12.96 14.14 -12.53
CA ILE A 324 -12.82 14.30 -13.98
C ILE A 324 -12.73 12.93 -14.65
N PHE A 325 -11.86 12.06 -14.17
CA PHE A 325 -11.60 10.75 -14.75
C PHE A 325 -12.56 9.66 -14.27
N ARG A 326 -13.73 9.99 -13.70
CA ARG A 326 -14.63 8.99 -13.09
C ARG A 326 -15.28 8.00 -14.07
N LYS A 327 -15.47 8.39 -15.33
CA LYS A 327 -16.23 7.60 -16.31
C LYS A 327 -15.58 6.24 -16.59
N ARG A 328 -16.41 5.26 -16.95
CA ARG A 328 -15.94 3.94 -17.43
C ARG A 328 -15.33 4.08 -18.82
N ILE A 329 -14.33 3.25 -19.10
CA ILE A 329 -13.70 3.13 -20.42
C ILE A 329 -13.92 1.73 -20.99
N THR A 330 -13.99 1.66 -22.32
CA THR A 330 -14.17 0.43 -23.10
C THR A 330 -13.08 0.33 -24.16
N VAL A 331 -12.97 -0.83 -24.82
CA VAL A 331 -12.01 -1.03 -25.92
C VAL A 331 -12.25 -0.06 -27.08
N ASP A 332 -13.49 0.40 -27.26
CA ASP A 332 -13.87 1.35 -28.33
C ASP A 332 -13.71 2.82 -27.92
N SER A 333 -13.33 3.08 -26.67
CA SER A 333 -13.05 4.44 -26.21
C SER A 333 -11.81 4.99 -26.91
N THR A 334 -11.74 6.31 -27.12
CA THR A 334 -10.50 6.96 -27.55
C THR A 334 -9.49 6.85 -26.42
N LEU A 335 -8.55 5.94 -26.58
CA LEU A 335 -7.46 5.67 -25.66
C LEU A 335 -6.26 6.53 -26.07
N GLU A 336 -6.08 7.69 -25.44
CA GLU A 336 -4.80 8.40 -25.47
C GLU A 336 -3.82 7.71 -24.51
N TYR A 337 -2.51 7.79 -24.79
CA TYR A 337 -1.35 7.01 -24.28
C TYR A 337 -0.90 5.84 -25.14
#